data_AF-A0A959UJR9-F1
#
_entry.id   AF-A0A959UJR9-F1
#
_cell.length_a   1.000
_cell.length_b   1.000
_cell.length_c   1.000
_cell.angle_alpha   90.00
_cell.angle_beta   90.00
_cell.angle_gamma   90.00
#
_symmetry.space_group_name_H-M   'P 1'
#
loop_
_entity.id
_entity.type
_entity.pdbx_description
1 polymer ?
#
loop_
_entity_poly.entity_id
_entity_poly.type
_entity_poly.pdbx_seq_one_letter_code
_entity_poly.pdbx_strand_id
1 'polypeptide(L)'
;MSYKLNLHYSLDSEIKRIILDITDDSLKHLARGNNTEETIHEIRKNMKKARGAVRLVRDIIGKEKYGDMNVFFRDTAREVSKLRDSYVMIQTMKTLRNHLNNQSVESIEIILDKLEAHYYYVKSTLETQHIESRLRQRLVQIPEETESIFINNYKGEDLESGLKRVYQRGFKADKIAFQDRSDNNLHEMRKRVKYLWYHIRLLKESWPGVMKSFGSEIHQLANLLGVDHDLSVFRKNIKKYVSNGNEKELIEKLVEIILLKRSRIQDDAFVLSAKIYAEKPGQFTQRIFSYFGITVNKLQPA
;
A
#
# COMPACT_ATOMS: atom_id res chain seq x y z
N MET A 1 -16.14 4.74 5.10
CA MET A 1 -15.78 3.42 5.68
C MET A 1 -14.76 3.56 6.80
N SER A 2 -14.93 2.79 7.89
CA SER A 2 -14.00 2.72 9.00
C SER A 2 -13.09 1.48 8.93
N TYR A 3 -11.81 1.66 8.57
CA TYR A 3 -10.81 0.59 8.56
C TYR A 3 -10.15 0.47 9.95
N LYS A 4 -10.92 -0.05 10.91
CA LYS A 4 -10.54 -0.31 12.30
C LYS A 4 -11.44 -1.41 12.88
N LEU A 5 -10.95 -2.17 13.84
CA LEU A 5 -11.76 -3.11 14.61
C LEU A 5 -12.56 -2.35 15.67
N ASN A 6 -13.84 -2.68 15.79
CA ASN A 6 -14.67 -2.30 16.92
C ASN A 6 -14.60 -3.41 17.98
N LEU A 7 -13.97 -3.11 19.10
CA LEU A 7 -13.66 -4.08 20.16
C LEU A 7 -14.89 -4.51 20.99
N HIS A 8 -16.08 -3.94 20.72
CA HIS A 8 -17.34 -4.40 21.32
C HIS A 8 -17.89 -5.67 20.66
N TYR A 9 -17.52 -5.94 19.41
CA TYR A 9 -17.99 -7.07 18.63
C TYR A 9 -16.92 -8.16 18.54
N SER A 10 -17.34 -9.37 18.16
CA SER A 10 -16.42 -10.49 17.97
C SER A 10 -15.43 -10.22 16.83
N LEU A 11 -14.23 -10.80 16.93
CA LEU A 11 -13.16 -10.53 15.97
C LEU A 11 -13.49 -10.99 14.54
N ASP A 12 -14.12 -12.15 14.41
CA ASP A 12 -14.58 -12.72 13.14
C ASP A 12 -15.60 -11.81 12.46
N SER A 13 -16.62 -11.33 13.20
CA SER A 13 -17.63 -10.42 12.68
C SER A 13 -17.04 -9.10 12.22
N GLU A 14 -16.07 -8.55 12.95
CA GLU A 14 -15.42 -7.30 12.58
C GLU A 14 -14.48 -7.42 11.39
N ILE A 15 -13.73 -8.53 11.27
CA ILE A 15 -12.88 -8.76 10.10
C ILE A 15 -13.75 -9.00 8.87
N LYS A 16 -14.84 -9.76 9.00
CA LYS A 16 -15.86 -9.94 7.96
C LYS A 16 -16.41 -8.58 7.53
N ARG A 17 -16.91 -7.77 8.46
CA ARG A 17 -17.41 -6.42 8.19
C ARG A 17 -16.38 -5.58 7.44
N ILE A 18 -15.12 -5.58 7.87
CA ILE A 18 -14.06 -4.80 7.20
C ILE A 18 -13.86 -5.25 5.75
N ILE A 19 -13.82 -6.56 5.48
CA ILE A 19 -13.63 -7.07 4.12
C ILE A 19 -14.84 -6.76 3.23
N LEU A 20 -16.06 -6.91 3.77
CA LEU A 20 -17.30 -6.57 3.07
C LEU A 20 -17.39 -5.07 2.77
N ASP A 21 -17.11 -4.21 3.75
CA ASP A 21 -17.08 -2.77 3.56
C ASP A 21 -16.07 -2.39 2.46
N ILE A 22 -14.85 -2.94 2.51
CA ILE A 22 -13.80 -2.73 1.50
C ILE A 22 -14.30 -3.09 0.09
N THR A 23 -15.03 -4.19 -0.01
CA THR A 23 -15.58 -4.69 -1.27
C THR A 23 -16.68 -3.76 -1.79
N ASP A 24 -17.63 -3.39 -0.95
CA ASP A 24 -18.73 -2.48 -1.27
C ASP A 24 -18.21 -1.10 -1.73
N ASP A 25 -17.21 -0.54 -1.03
CA ASP A 25 -16.56 0.72 -1.41
C ASP A 25 -15.87 0.61 -2.78
N SER A 26 -15.20 -0.51 -3.07
CA SER A 26 -14.64 -0.76 -4.40
C SER A 26 -15.71 -0.87 -5.49
N LEU A 27 -16.84 -1.51 -5.20
CA LEU A 27 -17.98 -1.59 -6.12
C LEU A 27 -18.62 -0.21 -6.35
N LYS A 28 -18.70 0.64 -5.32
CA LYS A 28 -19.19 2.02 -5.42
C LYS A 28 -18.27 2.89 -6.27
N HIS A 29 -16.95 2.75 -6.14
CA HIS A 29 -16.00 3.45 -7.00
C HIS A 29 -16.13 3.02 -8.47
N LEU A 30 -16.30 1.72 -8.74
CA LEU A 30 -16.59 1.23 -10.09
C LEU A 30 -17.93 1.77 -10.63
N ALA A 31 -18.98 1.79 -9.81
CA ALA A 31 -20.31 2.24 -10.23
C ALA A 31 -20.37 3.75 -10.54
N ARG A 32 -19.59 4.58 -9.84
CA ARG A 32 -19.56 6.02 -10.07
C ARG A 32 -18.94 6.39 -11.42
N GLY A 33 -17.89 5.70 -11.87
CA GLY A 33 -17.29 5.88 -13.21
C GLY A 33 -16.69 7.26 -13.55
N ASN A 34 -16.88 8.30 -12.73
CA ASN A 34 -16.58 9.69 -13.09
C ASN A 34 -15.08 10.02 -13.25
N ASN A 35 -14.19 9.27 -12.60
CA ASN A 35 -12.75 9.50 -12.66
C ASN A 35 -12.00 8.16 -12.63
N THR A 36 -11.50 7.74 -13.79
CA THR A 36 -10.75 6.48 -13.96
C THR A 36 -9.59 6.36 -12.99
N GLU A 37 -8.82 7.43 -12.78
CA GLU A 37 -7.61 7.39 -11.94
C GLU A 37 -7.90 7.29 -10.46
N GLU A 38 -8.92 8.02 -10.02
CA GLU A 38 -9.42 7.91 -8.65
C GLU A 38 -9.98 6.51 -8.39
N THR A 39 -10.81 5.98 -9.30
CA THR A 39 -11.38 4.63 -9.19
C THR A 39 -10.30 3.57 -9.10
N ILE A 40 -9.30 3.60 -10.00
CA ILE A 40 -8.18 2.65 -9.97
C ILE A 40 -7.34 2.79 -8.70
N HIS A 41 -7.08 4.04 -8.27
CA HIS A 41 -6.34 4.29 -7.04
C HIS A 41 -7.05 3.69 -5.82
N GLU A 42 -8.35 3.94 -5.67
CA GLU A 42 -9.14 3.46 -4.54
C GLU A 42 -9.33 1.94 -4.57
N ILE A 43 -9.57 1.31 -5.73
CA ILE A 43 -9.59 -0.16 -5.85
C ILE A 43 -8.26 -0.75 -5.37
N ARG A 44 -7.12 -0.26 -5.87
CA ARG A 44 -5.80 -0.76 -5.45
C ARG A 44 -5.54 -0.56 -3.97
N LYS A 45 -5.96 0.58 -3.42
CA LYS A 45 -5.85 0.90 -1.99
C LYS A 45 -6.72 -0.03 -1.15
N ASN A 46 -7.93 -0.34 -1.59
CA ASN A 46 -8.86 -1.27 -0.95
C ASN A 46 -8.34 -2.70 -0.96
N MET A 47 -7.86 -3.19 -2.10
CA MET A 47 -7.22 -4.51 -2.17
C MET A 47 -5.97 -4.60 -1.26
N LYS A 48 -5.19 -3.52 -1.10
CA LYS A 48 -4.09 -3.47 -0.13
C LYS A 48 -4.58 -3.53 1.32
N LYS A 49 -5.67 -2.82 1.66
CA LYS A 49 -6.32 -2.88 2.98
C LYS A 49 -6.83 -4.29 3.29
N ALA A 50 -7.53 -4.92 2.35
CA ALA A 50 -8.04 -6.29 2.51
C ALA A 50 -6.88 -7.28 2.76
N ARG A 51 -5.79 -7.17 1.97
CA ARG A 51 -4.56 -7.93 2.20
C ARG A 51 -3.92 -7.67 3.56
N GLY A 52 -4.00 -6.45 4.07
CA GLY A 52 -3.58 -6.11 5.43
C GLY A 52 -4.39 -6.86 6.49
N ALA A 53 -5.71 -6.86 6.36
CA ALA A 53 -6.63 -7.53 7.27
C ALA A 53 -6.39 -9.05 7.29
N VAL A 54 -6.42 -9.73 6.14
CA VAL A 54 -6.21 -11.19 6.07
C VAL A 54 -4.80 -11.62 6.53
N ARG A 55 -3.80 -10.73 6.42
CA ARG A 55 -2.46 -11.00 6.97
C ARG A 55 -2.42 -10.95 8.48
N LEU A 56 -3.27 -10.14 9.11
CA LEU A 56 -3.35 -10.06 10.57
C LEU A 56 -3.95 -11.34 11.13
N VAL A 57 -5.01 -11.84 10.50
CA VAL A 57 -5.73 -13.06 10.92
C VAL A 57 -5.21 -14.35 10.29
N ARG A 58 -4.01 -14.32 9.69
CA ARG A 58 -3.50 -15.46 8.91
C ARG A 58 -3.47 -16.77 9.69
N ASP A 59 -2.99 -16.71 10.92
CA ASP A 59 -2.78 -17.90 11.74
C ASP A 59 -4.13 -18.43 12.27
N ILE A 60 -5.15 -17.57 12.33
CA ILE A 60 -6.54 -17.87 12.70
C ILE A 60 -7.28 -18.63 11.59
N ILE A 61 -7.25 -18.08 10.36
CA ILE A 61 -8.00 -18.65 9.23
C ILE A 61 -7.28 -19.83 8.58
N GLY A 62 -6.05 -20.14 8.99
CA GLY A 62 -5.24 -21.20 8.41
C GLY A 62 -4.52 -20.79 7.12
N LYS A 63 -3.41 -21.49 6.84
CA LYS A 63 -2.47 -21.14 5.75
C LYS A 63 -3.11 -21.17 4.36
N GLU A 64 -4.01 -22.12 4.12
CA GLU A 64 -4.71 -22.33 2.84
C GLU A 64 -5.67 -21.18 2.55
N LYS A 65 -6.70 -21.00 3.39
CA LYS A 65 -7.67 -19.88 3.26
C LYS A 65 -6.98 -18.52 3.19
N TYR A 66 -5.95 -18.28 4.03
CA TYR A 66 -5.13 -17.06 3.91
C TYR A 66 -4.46 -16.94 2.54
N GLY A 67 -3.91 -18.04 2.02
CA GLY A 67 -3.23 -18.12 0.74
C GLY A 67 -4.16 -17.65 -0.38
N ASP A 68 -5.35 -18.25 -0.44
CA ASP A 68 -6.37 -17.98 -1.45
C ASP A 68 -6.81 -16.52 -1.41
N MET A 69 -7.23 -16.02 -0.24
CA MET A 69 -7.65 -14.62 -0.10
C MET A 69 -6.53 -13.63 -0.44
N ASN A 70 -5.29 -13.87 0.03
CA ASN A 70 -4.18 -12.96 -0.27
C ASN A 70 -3.81 -12.99 -1.77
N VAL A 71 -3.91 -14.15 -2.44
CA VAL A 71 -3.69 -14.29 -3.88
C VAL A 71 -4.80 -13.56 -4.64
N PHE A 72 -6.07 -13.82 -4.28
CA PHE A 72 -7.23 -13.18 -4.86
C PHE A 72 -7.11 -11.65 -4.84
N PHE A 73 -6.95 -11.04 -3.66
CA PHE A 73 -6.82 -9.57 -3.56
C PHE A 73 -5.58 -9.02 -4.26
N ARG A 74 -4.48 -9.78 -4.27
CA ARG A 74 -3.25 -9.38 -4.97
C ARG A 74 -3.49 -9.33 -6.47
N ASP A 75 -4.17 -10.33 -7.01
CA ASP A 75 -4.36 -10.48 -8.44
C ASP A 75 -5.48 -9.56 -8.95
N THR A 76 -6.54 -9.32 -8.17
CA THR A 76 -7.53 -8.26 -8.42
C THR A 76 -6.86 -6.87 -8.51
N ALA A 77 -5.94 -6.54 -7.60
CA ALA A 77 -5.19 -5.27 -7.70
C ALA A 77 -4.23 -5.22 -8.89
N ARG A 78 -3.77 -6.38 -9.38
CA ARG A 78 -2.82 -6.47 -10.49
C ARG A 78 -3.46 -6.13 -11.82
N GLU A 79 -4.75 -6.40 -12.00
CA GLU A 79 -5.46 -6.15 -13.25
C GLU A 79 -5.36 -4.68 -13.72
N VAL A 80 -5.29 -3.74 -12.77
CA VAL A 80 -5.18 -2.29 -13.04
C VAL A 80 -3.78 -1.71 -12.75
N SER A 81 -2.75 -2.55 -12.55
CA SER A 81 -1.41 -2.04 -12.19
C SER A 81 -0.76 -1.25 -13.31
N LYS A 82 -0.84 -1.74 -14.56
CA LYS A 82 -0.18 -1.09 -15.71
C LYS A 82 -0.70 0.34 -15.92
N LEU A 83 -2.01 0.53 -15.84
CA LEU A 83 -2.64 1.85 -15.98
C LEU A 83 -2.29 2.79 -14.82
N ARG A 84 -2.24 2.26 -13.58
CA ARG A 84 -1.77 3.06 -12.44
C ARG A 84 -0.30 3.47 -12.60
N ASP A 85 0.55 2.55 -13.05
CA ASP A 85 1.98 2.79 -13.17
C ASP A 85 2.26 3.79 -14.30
N SER A 86 1.54 3.74 -15.43
CA SER A 86 1.64 4.76 -16.50
C SER A 86 1.19 6.15 -16.02
N TYR A 87 0.10 6.23 -15.25
CA TYR A 87 -0.31 7.51 -14.65
C TYR A 87 0.72 8.06 -13.65
N VAL A 88 1.35 7.21 -12.84
CA VAL A 88 2.41 7.62 -11.91
C VAL A 88 3.63 8.17 -12.66
N MET A 89 3.97 7.65 -13.83
CA MET A 89 5.05 8.21 -14.66
C MET A 89 4.76 9.67 -15.05
N ILE A 90 3.53 9.98 -15.49
CA ILE A 90 3.09 11.34 -15.84
C ILE A 90 3.19 12.27 -14.62
N GLN A 91 2.64 11.85 -13.48
CA GLN A 91 2.68 12.65 -12.25
C GLN A 91 4.10 12.91 -11.75
N THR A 92 4.98 11.91 -11.88
CA THR A 92 6.39 12.04 -11.51
C THR A 92 7.10 13.04 -12.42
N MET A 93 6.87 12.98 -13.75
CA MET A 93 7.43 13.96 -14.69
C MET A 93 6.94 15.38 -14.39
N LYS A 94 5.62 15.57 -14.18
CA LYS A 94 5.03 16.88 -13.81
C LYS A 94 5.63 17.44 -12.53
N THR A 95 5.92 16.59 -11.55
CA THR A 95 6.59 16.99 -10.30
C THR A 95 8.06 17.38 -10.55
N LEU A 96 8.79 16.61 -11.35
CA LEU A 96 10.21 16.85 -11.63
C LEU A 96 10.43 18.09 -12.50
N ARG A 97 9.49 18.44 -13.38
CA ARG A 97 9.52 19.67 -14.18
C ARG A 97 9.77 20.91 -13.33
N ASN A 98 9.20 20.97 -12.13
CA ASN A 98 9.33 22.13 -11.23
C ASN A 98 10.77 22.33 -10.69
N HIS A 99 11.67 21.37 -10.92
CA HIS A 99 13.07 21.44 -10.53
C HIS A 99 14.01 21.67 -11.73
N LEU A 100 13.46 21.92 -12.92
CA LEU A 100 14.21 22.17 -14.15
C LEU A 100 14.11 23.65 -14.57
N ASN A 101 15.13 24.12 -15.29
CA ASN A 101 15.17 25.48 -15.82
C ASN A 101 14.33 25.61 -17.11
N ASN A 102 13.91 26.84 -17.45
CA ASN A 102 13.04 27.13 -18.60
C ASN A 102 13.63 26.76 -19.98
N GLN A 103 14.93 26.49 -20.08
CA GLN A 103 15.59 26.11 -21.34
C GLN A 103 15.21 24.71 -21.84
N SER A 104 14.53 23.89 -21.04
CA SER A 104 14.14 22.52 -21.40
C SER A 104 12.63 22.31 -21.60
N VAL A 105 11.84 23.39 -21.66
CA VAL A 105 10.37 23.31 -21.70
C VAL A 105 9.88 22.45 -22.87
N GLU A 106 10.40 22.66 -24.08
CA GLU A 106 9.99 21.90 -25.27
C GLU A 106 10.23 20.39 -25.10
N SER A 107 11.43 19.99 -24.68
CA SER A 107 11.76 18.57 -24.47
C SER A 107 10.93 17.94 -23.34
N ILE A 108 10.56 18.72 -22.32
CA ILE A 108 9.68 18.25 -21.24
C ILE A 108 8.27 17.97 -21.75
N GLU A 109 7.69 18.89 -22.52
CA GLU A 109 6.34 18.72 -23.07
C GLU A 109 6.30 17.55 -24.07
N ILE A 110 7.33 17.38 -24.92
CA ILE A 110 7.43 16.20 -25.81
C ILE A 110 7.44 14.87 -25.01
N ILE A 111 8.18 14.80 -23.90
CA ILE A 111 8.20 13.60 -23.06
C ILE A 111 6.84 13.39 -22.39
N LEU A 112 6.19 14.46 -21.92
CA LEU A 112 4.85 14.39 -21.33
C LEU A 112 3.84 13.86 -22.34
N ASP A 113 3.85 14.36 -23.59
CA ASP A 113 2.98 13.88 -24.66
C ASP A 113 3.17 12.38 -24.92
N LYS A 114 4.42 11.89 -24.96
CA LYS A 114 4.71 10.46 -25.11
C LYS A 114 4.18 9.62 -23.94
N LEU A 115 4.30 10.13 -22.70
CA LEU A 115 3.79 9.45 -21.51
C LEU A 115 2.25 9.43 -21.50
N GLU A 116 1.61 10.53 -21.89
CA GLU A 116 0.15 10.65 -21.98
C GLU A 116 -0.41 9.75 -23.09
N ALA A 117 0.22 9.73 -24.27
CA ALA A 117 -0.13 8.80 -25.35
C ALA A 117 -0.02 7.33 -24.89
N HIS A 118 1.04 6.96 -24.17
CA HIS A 118 1.18 5.61 -23.62
C HIS A 118 0.10 5.28 -22.58
N TYR A 119 -0.23 6.23 -21.72
CA TYR A 119 -1.32 6.09 -20.76
C TYR A 119 -2.65 5.83 -21.46
N TYR A 120 -3.02 6.62 -22.47
CA TYR A 120 -4.26 6.42 -23.22
C TYR A 120 -4.28 5.10 -23.99
N TYR A 121 -3.14 4.64 -24.52
CA TYR A 121 -3.03 3.32 -25.13
C TYR A 121 -3.28 2.18 -24.13
N VAL A 122 -2.70 2.27 -22.92
CA VAL A 122 -2.94 1.26 -21.87
C VAL A 122 -4.40 1.30 -21.41
N LYS A 123 -4.98 2.50 -21.29
CA LYS A 123 -6.38 2.70 -20.92
C LYS A 123 -7.32 2.05 -21.92
N SER A 124 -7.19 2.37 -23.21
CA SER A 124 -8.02 1.79 -24.27
C SER A 124 -7.89 0.27 -24.36
N THR A 125 -6.67 -0.26 -24.19
CA THR A 125 -6.44 -1.71 -24.15
C THR A 125 -7.22 -2.39 -23.01
N LEU A 126 -7.25 -1.78 -21.82
CA LEU A 126 -8.00 -2.33 -20.68
C LEU A 126 -9.52 -2.20 -20.87
N GLU A 127 -9.98 -1.12 -21.50
CA GLU A 127 -11.39 -0.93 -21.85
C GLU A 127 -11.87 -1.99 -22.85
N THR A 128 -11.08 -2.27 -23.91
CA THR A 128 -11.34 -3.37 -24.87
C THR A 128 -11.36 -4.73 -24.18
N GLN A 129 -10.57 -4.92 -23.12
CA GLN A 129 -10.56 -6.14 -22.31
C GLN A 129 -11.67 -6.18 -21.23
N HIS A 130 -12.61 -5.24 -21.26
CA HIS A 130 -13.73 -5.13 -20.32
C HIS A 130 -13.30 -5.18 -18.84
N ILE A 131 -12.22 -4.45 -18.51
CA ILE A 131 -11.61 -4.47 -17.17
C ILE A 131 -12.62 -4.20 -16.05
N GLU A 132 -13.55 -3.26 -16.22
CA GLU A 132 -14.52 -2.93 -15.18
C GLU A 132 -15.49 -4.07 -14.88
N SER A 133 -15.96 -4.76 -15.94
CA SER A 133 -16.82 -5.94 -15.81
C SER A 133 -16.09 -7.07 -15.08
N ARG A 134 -14.83 -7.33 -15.46
CA ARG A 134 -13.99 -8.34 -14.79
C ARG A 134 -13.75 -8.02 -13.32
N LEU A 135 -13.41 -6.78 -13.00
CA LEU A 135 -13.23 -6.34 -11.62
C LEU A 135 -14.52 -6.50 -10.82
N ARG A 136 -15.67 -6.11 -11.39
CA ARG A 136 -16.97 -6.31 -10.77
C ARG A 136 -17.25 -7.79 -10.51
N GLN A 137 -17.06 -8.66 -11.51
CA GLN A 137 -17.25 -10.11 -11.39
C GLN A 137 -16.39 -10.74 -10.28
N ARG A 138 -15.14 -10.29 -10.15
CA ARG A 138 -14.27 -10.73 -9.05
C ARG A 138 -14.80 -10.23 -7.71
N LEU A 139 -15.09 -8.93 -7.61
CA LEU A 139 -15.49 -8.31 -6.34
C LEU A 139 -16.81 -8.89 -5.77
N VAL A 140 -17.76 -9.28 -6.62
CA VAL A 140 -19.03 -9.87 -6.15
C VAL A 140 -18.90 -11.29 -5.58
N GLN A 141 -17.76 -11.97 -5.79
CA GLN A 141 -17.49 -13.29 -5.20
C GLN A 141 -16.99 -13.18 -3.75
N ILE A 142 -16.39 -12.05 -3.37
CA ILE A 142 -15.77 -11.86 -2.05
C ILE A 142 -16.76 -12.05 -0.90
N PRO A 143 -18.02 -11.56 -0.94
CA PRO A 143 -18.94 -11.73 0.17
C PRO A 143 -19.13 -13.18 0.57
N GLU A 144 -19.50 -14.05 -0.38
CA GLU A 144 -19.72 -15.49 -0.16
C GLU A 144 -18.47 -16.18 0.41
N GLU A 145 -17.30 -15.95 -0.19
CA GLU A 145 -16.03 -16.48 0.31
C GLU A 145 -15.76 -16.02 1.75
N THR A 146 -16.00 -14.74 2.04
CA THR A 146 -15.79 -14.17 3.38
C THR A 146 -16.73 -14.80 4.40
N GLU A 147 -17.99 -15.07 4.05
CA GLU A 147 -18.93 -15.73 4.97
C GLU A 147 -18.46 -17.13 5.36
N SER A 148 -17.92 -17.89 4.41
CA SER A 148 -17.45 -19.27 4.65
C SER A 148 -16.18 -19.37 5.52
N ILE A 149 -15.38 -18.29 5.57
CA ILE A 149 -14.07 -18.28 6.24
C ILE A 149 -14.19 -17.83 7.71
N PHE A 150 -15.06 -16.87 7.99
CA PHE A 150 -15.18 -16.23 9.31
C PHE A 150 -16.42 -16.74 10.05
N ILE A 151 -16.36 -17.99 10.50
CA ILE A 151 -17.48 -18.73 11.12
C ILE A 151 -17.26 -19.10 12.60
N ASN A 152 -16.06 -18.90 13.13
CA ASN A 152 -15.68 -19.33 14.48
C ASN A 152 -15.30 -18.09 15.30
N ASN A 153 -15.92 -17.89 16.46
CA ASN A 153 -15.64 -16.80 17.42
C ASN A 153 -14.15 -16.77 17.82
N TYR A 154 -13.32 -16.11 17.02
CA TYR A 154 -11.87 -16.07 17.19
C TYR A 154 -11.45 -15.20 18.37
N LYS A 155 -10.39 -15.60 19.08
CA LYS A 155 -9.89 -14.86 20.24
C LYS A 155 -8.93 -13.76 19.80
N GLY A 156 -8.94 -12.66 20.53
CA GLY A 156 -8.07 -11.51 20.26
C GLY A 156 -6.57 -11.84 20.36
N GLU A 157 -6.21 -12.79 21.22
CA GLU A 157 -4.84 -13.32 21.40
C GLU A 157 -4.24 -13.87 20.11
N ASP A 158 -5.09 -14.38 19.21
CA ASP A 158 -4.64 -14.97 17.94
C ASP A 158 -4.15 -13.92 16.91
N LEU A 159 -4.45 -12.63 17.13
CA LEU A 159 -3.92 -11.54 16.30
C LEU A 159 -2.44 -11.24 16.62
N GLU A 160 -1.95 -11.67 17.79
CA GLU A 160 -0.62 -11.37 18.29
C GLU A 160 0.46 -11.89 17.35
N SER A 161 0.34 -13.16 16.93
CA SER A 161 1.28 -13.80 16.02
C SER A 161 1.30 -13.12 14.65
N GLY A 162 0.13 -12.68 14.17
CA GLY A 162 -0.03 -11.94 12.92
C GLY A 162 0.71 -10.62 12.93
N LEU A 163 0.52 -9.81 13.98
CA LEU A 163 1.22 -8.53 14.15
C LEU A 163 2.72 -8.74 14.31
N LYS A 164 3.13 -9.67 15.19
CA LYS A 164 4.55 -10.00 15.43
C LYS A 164 5.27 -10.37 14.15
N ARG A 165 4.64 -11.17 13.30
CA ARG A 165 5.18 -11.60 12.00
C ARG A 165 5.38 -10.42 11.05
N VAL A 166 4.41 -9.49 10.98
CA VAL A 166 4.52 -8.31 10.11
C VAL A 166 5.60 -7.36 10.63
N TYR A 167 5.62 -7.08 11.93
CA TYR A 167 6.63 -6.22 12.54
C TYR A 167 8.04 -6.80 12.38
N GLN A 168 8.24 -8.09 12.71
CA GLN A 168 9.54 -8.75 12.56
C GLN A 168 10.06 -8.73 11.13
N ARG A 169 9.19 -8.89 10.13
CA ARG A 169 9.57 -8.78 8.71
C ARG A 169 9.95 -7.35 8.34
N GLY A 170 9.24 -6.35 8.87
CA GLY A 170 9.60 -4.94 8.73
C GLY A 170 10.96 -4.63 9.34
N PHE A 171 11.18 -5.04 10.59
CA PHE A 171 12.44 -4.91 11.31
C PHE A 171 13.63 -5.53 10.55
N LYS A 172 13.45 -6.72 9.97
CA LYS A 172 14.50 -7.36 9.15
C LYS A 172 14.73 -6.63 7.83
N ALA A 173 13.66 -6.24 7.14
CA ALA A 173 13.76 -5.54 5.85
C ALA A 173 14.40 -4.16 6.01
N ASP A 174 14.10 -3.46 7.11
CA ASP A 174 14.73 -2.19 7.48
C ASP A 174 16.26 -2.35 7.65
N LYS A 175 16.71 -3.33 8.43
CA LYS A 175 18.15 -3.62 8.59
C LYS A 175 18.86 -3.94 7.28
N ILE A 176 18.23 -4.76 6.44
CA ILE A 176 18.78 -5.12 5.12
C ILE A 176 18.87 -3.88 4.23
N ALA A 177 17.81 -3.07 4.17
CA ALA A 177 17.78 -1.85 3.37
C ALA A 177 18.76 -0.78 3.89
N PHE A 178 19.02 -0.74 5.20
CA PHE A 178 20.00 0.17 5.79
C PHE A 178 21.44 -0.19 5.36
N GLN A 179 21.76 -1.47 5.26
CA GLN A 179 23.06 -1.96 4.80
C GLN A 179 23.23 -1.83 3.28
N ASP A 180 22.17 -2.13 2.52
CA ASP A 180 22.14 -1.99 1.07
C ASP A 180 20.84 -1.32 0.63
N ARG A 181 20.95 -0.05 0.22
CA ARG A 181 19.85 0.79 -0.26
C ARG A 181 19.46 0.50 -1.71
N SER A 182 19.61 -0.74 -2.18
CA SER A 182 19.16 -1.15 -3.49
C SER A 182 17.64 -0.98 -3.65
N ASP A 183 17.20 -0.74 -4.89
CA ASP A 183 15.79 -0.52 -5.21
C ASP A 183 14.89 -1.67 -4.73
N ASN A 184 15.41 -2.90 -4.75
CA ASN A 184 14.68 -4.09 -4.31
C ASN A 184 14.50 -4.11 -2.79
N ASN A 185 15.54 -3.79 -2.03
CA ASN A 185 15.50 -3.76 -0.57
C ASN A 185 14.60 -2.63 -0.06
N LEU A 186 14.71 -1.42 -0.63
CA LEU A 186 13.83 -0.29 -0.31
C LEU A 186 12.36 -0.58 -0.66
N HIS A 187 12.10 -1.24 -1.80
CA HIS A 187 10.75 -1.68 -2.15
C HIS A 187 10.21 -2.74 -1.19
N GLU A 188 11.05 -3.68 -0.76
CA GLU A 188 10.68 -4.69 0.23
C GLU A 188 10.34 -4.05 1.58
N MET A 189 11.20 -3.17 2.09
CA MET A 189 10.97 -2.38 3.29
C MET A 189 9.63 -1.62 3.21
N ARG A 190 9.40 -0.90 2.11
CA ARG A 190 8.15 -0.17 1.86
C ARG A 190 6.91 -1.05 2.00
N LYS A 191 6.92 -2.24 1.39
CA LYS A 191 5.80 -3.19 1.50
C LYS A 191 5.53 -3.56 2.95
N ARG A 192 6.59 -3.81 3.74
CA ARG A 192 6.44 -4.18 5.16
C ARG A 192 5.91 -3.03 6.02
N VAL A 193 6.43 -1.82 5.83
CA VAL A 193 5.94 -0.62 6.51
C VAL A 193 4.45 -0.40 6.21
N LYS A 194 4.01 -0.53 4.95
CA LYS A 194 2.57 -0.41 4.62
C LYS A 194 1.71 -1.46 5.32
N TYR A 195 2.16 -2.70 5.48
CA TYR A 195 1.42 -3.70 6.24
C TYR A 195 1.34 -3.37 7.73
N LEU A 196 2.45 -2.95 8.34
CA LEU A 196 2.45 -2.51 9.74
C LEU A 196 1.47 -1.35 9.94
N TRP A 197 1.47 -0.37 9.04
CA TRP A 197 0.53 0.75 9.08
C TRP A 197 -0.93 0.29 9.06
N TYR A 198 -1.28 -0.65 8.17
CA TYR A 198 -2.63 -1.20 8.14
C TYR A 198 -2.99 -1.91 9.45
N HIS A 199 -2.08 -2.67 10.04
CA HIS A 199 -2.32 -3.35 11.32
C HIS A 199 -2.53 -2.38 12.48
N ILE A 200 -1.72 -1.33 12.57
CA ILE A 200 -1.91 -0.29 13.61
C ILE A 200 -3.23 0.46 13.43
N ARG A 201 -3.69 0.66 12.19
CA ARG A 201 -5.02 1.21 11.93
C ARG A 201 -6.14 0.28 12.37
N LEU A 202 -6.00 -1.02 12.11
CA LEU A 202 -6.96 -2.03 12.57
C LEU A 202 -7.08 -2.03 14.10
N LEU A 203 -5.94 -1.96 14.79
CA LEU A 203 -5.85 -1.98 16.25
C LEU A 203 -6.04 -0.60 16.90
N LYS A 204 -6.47 0.42 16.15
CA LYS A 204 -6.53 1.81 16.62
C LYS A 204 -7.35 1.95 17.92
N GLU A 205 -8.45 1.22 18.05
CA GLU A 205 -9.35 1.35 19.20
C GLU A 205 -8.80 0.72 20.50
N SER A 206 -7.67 0.00 20.45
CA SER A 206 -6.99 -0.49 21.66
C SER A 206 -6.50 0.63 22.57
N TRP A 207 -6.02 1.73 21.99
CA TRP A 207 -5.72 2.99 22.66
C TRP A 207 -5.69 4.14 21.63
N PRO A 208 -6.81 4.83 21.38
CA PRO A 208 -6.96 5.73 20.24
C PRO A 208 -5.88 6.81 20.10
N GLY A 209 -5.51 7.48 21.19
CA GLY A 209 -4.52 8.56 21.18
C GLY A 209 -3.12 8.08 20.79
N VAL A 210 -2.63 7.02 21.45
CA VAL A 210 -1.31 6.43 21.21
C VAL A 210 -1.25 5.80 19.82
N MET A 211 -2.25 4.99 19.46
CA MET A 211 -2.27 4.27 18.19
C MET A 211 -2.45 5.20 16.99
N LYS A 212 -3.23 6.29 17.12
CA LYS A 212 -3.34 7.32 16.07
C LYS A 212 -1.99 7.99 15.82
N SER A 213 -1.31 8.41 16.88
CA SER A 213 -0.02 9.11 16.78
C SER A 213 1.05 8.20 16.16
N PHE A 214 1.18 6.98 16.67
CA PHE A 214 2.12 6.00 16.12
C PHE A 214 1.77 5.60 14.68
N GLY A 215 0.48 5.43 14.37
CA GLY A 215 0.02 5.17 13.02
C GLY A 215 0.33 6.30 12.03
N SER A 216 0.36 7.56 12.47
CA SER A 216 0.78 8.71 11.65
C SER A 216 2.26 8.65 11.29
N GLU A 217 3.12 8.33 12.25
CA GLU A 217 4.57 8.16 12.03
C GLU A 217 4.85 7.04 11.00
N ILE A 218 4.20 5.89 11.16
CA ILE A 218 4.34 4.79 10.18
C ILE A 218 3.81 5.20 8.80
N HIS A 219 2.73 6.00 8.75
CA HIS A 219 2.21 6.52 7.48
C HIS A 219 3.22 7.44 6.81
N GLN A 220 3.85 8.34 7.56
CA GLN A 220 4.88 9.23 7.03
C GLN A 220 6.05 8.44 6.44
N LEU A 221 6.55 7.42 7.15
CA LEU A 221 7.58 6.52 6.61
C LEU A 221 7.11 5.84 5.31
N ALA A 222 5.87 5.35 5.29
CA ALA A 222 5.31 4.70 4.12
C ALA A 222 5.13 5.64 2.92
N ASN A 223 5.00 6.95 3.16
CA ASN A 223 4.89 7.98 2.13
C ASN A 223 6.28 8.36 1.60
N LEU A 224 7.28 8.56 2.47
CA LEU A 224 8.68 8.77 2.06
C LEU A 224 9.16 7.64 1.15
N LEU A 225 9.03 6.39 1.60
CA LEU A 225 9.37 5.22 0.79
C LEU A 225 8.49 5.09 -0.47
N GLY A 226 7.27 5.65 -0.45
CA GLY A 226 6.41 5.76 -1.62
C GLY A 226 7.01 6.65 -2.70
N VAL A 227 7.41 7.86 -2.33
CA VAL A 227 8.04 8.81 -3.26
C VAL A 227 9.37 8.26 -3.78
N ASP A 228 10.21 7.65 -2.92
CA ASP A 228 11.45 7.00 -3.35
C ASP A 228 11.19 5.92 -4.42
N HIS A 229 10.16 5.08 -4.18
CA HIS A 229 9.82 4.01 -5.12
C HIS A 229 9.31 4.56 -6.46
N ASP A 230 8.46 5.58 -6.44
CA ASP A 230 7.93 6.19 -7.66
C ASP A 230 9.08 6.82 -8.49
N LEU A 231 10.04 7.49 -7.83
CA LEU A 231 11.26 8.01 -8.46
C LEU A 231 12.16 6.89 -9.03
N SER A 232 12.31 5.78 -8.31
CA SER A 232 13.07 4.61 -8.76
C SER A 232 12.47 3.99 -10.03
N VAL A 233 11.14 3.81 -10.05
CA VAL A 233 10.41 3.28 -11.20
C VAL A 233 10.50 4.24 -12.39
N PHE A 234 10.34 5.53 -12.14
CA PHE A 234 10.48 6.56 -13.17
C PHE A 234 11.86 6.53 -13.83
N ARG A 235 12.93 6.58 -13.02
CA ARG A 235 14.32 6.50 -13.49
C ARG A 235 14.58 5.27 -14.38
N LYS A 236 14.02 4.11 -14.02
CA LYS A 236 14.19 2.85 -14.78
C LYS A 236 13.48 2.85 -16.13
N ASN A 237 12.38 3.59 -16.26
CA ASN A 237 11.51 3.49 -17.43
C ASN A 237 11.57 4.71 -18.35
N ILE A 238 11.99 5.88 -17.86
CA ILE A 238 11.94 7.13 -18.62
C ILE A 238 12.77 7.10 -19.92
N LYS A 239 13.88 6.35 -19.93
CA LYS A 239 14.73 6.15 -21.13
C LYS A 239 13.98 5.54 -22.32
N LYS A 240 12.86 4.84 -22.10
CA LYS A 240 12.04 4.25 -23.18
C LYS A 240 11.27 5.29 -23.99
N TYR A 241 11.16 6.52 -23.49
CA TYR A 241 10.38 7.60 -24.09
C TYR A 241 11.27 8.64 -24.80
N VAL A 242 12.53 8.29 -25.06
CA VAL A 242 13.51 9.21 -25.65
C VAL A 242 14.00 8.75 -27.01
N SER A 243 14.10 9.72 -27.91
CA SER A 243 14.27 9.54 -29.35
C SER A 243 15.41 10.39 -29.93
N ASN A 244 15.66 11.60 -29.39
CA ASN A 244 16.65 12.54 -29.93
C ASN A 244 17.72 12.97 -28.91
N GLY A 245 18.67 13.81 -29.32
CA GLY A 245 19.79 14.27 -28.49
C GLY A 245 19.39 15.16 -27.31
N ASN A 246 18.51 16.14 -27.54
CA ASN A 246 18.07 17.09 -26.50
C ASN A 246 17.29 16.38 -25.37
N GLU A 247 16.44 15.42 -25.74
CA GLU A 247 15.72 14.58 -24.78
C GLU A 247 16.67 13.71 -23.93
N LYS A 248 17.79 13.24 -24.49
CA LYS A 248 18.80 12.49 -23.73
C LYS A 248 19.49 13.35 -22.69
N GLU A 249 19.91 14.56 -23.05
CA GLU A 249 20.54 15.51 -22.13
C GLU A 249 19.58 15.89 -20.98
N LEU A 250 18.31 16.12 -21.29
CA LEU A 250 17.27 16.35 -20.29
C LEU A 250 17.14 15.16 -19.31
N ILE A 251 17.16 13.93 -19.81
CA ILE A 251 17.09 12.74 -18.95
C ILE A 251 18.31 12.65 -18.02
N GLU A 252 19.51 12.95 -18.50
CA GLU A 252 20.72 12.91 -17.68
C GLU A 252 20.60 13.88 -16.50
N LYS A 253 20.17 15.12 -16.75
CA LYS A 253 19.87 16.11 -15.71
C LYS A 253 18.78 15.63 -14.74
N LEU A 254 17.71 15.03 -15.26
CA LEU A 254 16.65 14.46 -14.42
C LEU A 254 17.15 13.32 -13.53
N VAL A 255 18.03 12.46 -14.05
CA VAL A 255 18.61 11.35 -13.28
C VAL A 255 19.43 11.87 -12.11
N GLU A 256 20.22 12.92 -12.30
CA GLU A 256 20.97 13.57 -11.22
C GLU A 256 20.03 14.13 -10.13
N ILE A 257 19.00 14.88 -10.53
CA ILE A 257 17.98 15.41 -9.62
C ILE A 257 17.29 14.29 -8.84
N ILE A 258 16.92 13.20 -9.53
CA ILE A 258 16.29 12.03 -8.92
C ILE A 258 17.22 11.41 -7.88
N LEU A 259 18.51 11.20 -8.20
CA LEU A 259 19.46 10.59 -7.28
C LEU A 259 19.63 11.42 -6.00
N LEU A 260 19.79 12.74 -6.13
CA LEU A 260 19.88 13.65 -4.99
C LEU A 260 18.62 13.63 -4.13
N LYS A 261 17.44 13.68 -4.76
CA LYS A 261 16.16 13.66 -4.05
C LYS A 261 15.92 12.33 -3.34
N ARG A 262 16.25 11.20 -3.98
CA ARG A 262 16.16 9.87 -3.40
C ARG A 262 17.08 9.72 -2.19
N SER A 263 18.32 10.21 -2.26
CA SER A 263 19.25 10.18 -1.12
C SER A 263 18.64 10.85 0.11
N ARG A 264 18.12 12.08 -0.03
CA ARG A 264 17.50 12.83 1.07
C ARG A 264 16.28 12.11 1.65
N ILE A 265 15.38 11.63 0.79
CA ILE A 265 14.19 10.87 1.21
C ILE A 265 14.58 9.60 1.96
N GLN A 266 15.62 8.91 1.52
CA GLN A 266 16.11 7.70 2.17
C GLN A 266 16.70 8.01 3.54
N ASP A 267 17.48 9.08 3.69
CA ASP A 267 18.02 9.50 4.98
C ASP A 267 16.90 9.81 5.99
N ASP A 268 15.90 10.59 5.57
CA ASP A 268 14.71 10.87 6.40
C ASP A 268 13.93 9.58 6.75
N ALA A 269 13.79 8.68 5.77
CA ALA A 269 13.11 7.40 5.97
C ALA A 269 13.84 6.52 6.99
N PHE A 270 15.17 6.47 6.98
CA PHE A 270 15.94 5.66 7.92
C PHE A 270 15.97 6.24 9.34
N VAL A 271 15.96 7.58 9.49
CA VAL A 271 15.78 8.21 10.81
C VAL A 271 14.43 7.82 11.41
N LEU A 272 13.37 7.88 10.61
CA LEU A 272 12.03 7.55 11.07
C LEU A 272 11.83 6.04 11.30
N SER A 273 12.40 5.19 10.43
CA SER A 273 12.32 3.75 10.59
C SER A 273 13.08 3.24 11.81
N ALA A 274 14.23 3.83 12.13
CA ALA A 274 14.97 3.51 13.36
C ALA A 274 14.12 3.75 14.62
N LYS A 275 13.30 4.81 14.65
CA LYS A 275 12.34 5.07 15.74
C LYS A 275 11.21 4.05 15.76
N ILE A 276 10.62 3.74 14.60
CA ILE A 276 9.50 2.78 14.49
C ILE A 276 9.93 1.34 14.86
N TYR A 277 11.15 0.96 14.50
CA TYR A 277 11.73 -0.37 14.70
C TYR A 277 12.69 -0.45 15.90
N ALA A 278 12.63 0.51 16.83
CA ALA A 278 13.50 0.55 18.01
C ALA A 278 13.27 -0.64 18.97
N GLU A 279 12.04 -1.12 19.07
CA GLU A 279 11.67 -2.24 19.94
C GLU A 279 11.98 -3.59 19.27
N LYS A 280 12.41 -4.59 20.07
CA LYS A 280 12.47 -5.96 19.55
C LYS A 280 11.04 -6.45 19.24
N PRO A 281 10.85 -7.31 18.23
CA PRO A 281 9.51 -7.73 17.81
C PRO A 281 8.62 -8.30 18.94
N GLY A 282 9.19 -9.02 19.90
CA GLY A 282 8.43 -9.53 21.05
C GLY A 282 7.91 -8.41 21.97
N GLN A 283 8.77 -7.43 22.28
CA GLN A 283 8.44 -6.31 23.17
C GLN A 283 7.37 -5.40 22.56
N PHE A 284 7.56 -5.06 21.28
CA PHE A 284 6.60 -4.28 20.52
C PHE A 284 5.21 -4.91 20.55
N THR A 285 5.15 -6.20 20.22
CA THR A 285 3.87 -6.90 20.15
C THR A 285 3.24 -7.04 21.53
N GLN A 286 4.00 -7.42 22.56
CA GLN A 286 3.50 -7.51 23.94
C GLN A 286 2.90 -6.18 24.42
N ARG A 287 3.56 -5.05 24.12
CA ARG A 287 3.07 -3.71 24.46
C ARG A 287 1.74 -3.39 23.79
N ILE A 288 1.62 -3.62 22.48
CA ILE A 288 0.38 -3.36 21.73
C ILE A 288 -0.76 -4.27 22.21
N PHE A 289 -0.48 -5.55 22.48
CA PHE A 289 -1.50 -6.49 22.96
C PHE A 289 -1.90 -6.30 24.42
N SER A 290 -1.04 -5.70 25.24
CA SER A 290 -1.42 -5.24 26.57
C SER A 290 -2.52 -4.17 26.49
N TYR A 291 -2.42 -3.21 25.57
CA TYR A 291 -3.47 -2.20 25.35
C TYR A 291 -4.76 -2.85 24.85
N PHE A 292 -4.63 -3.77 23.90
CA PHE A 292 -5.76 -4.49 23.33
C PHE A 292 -6.51 -5.29 24.40
N GLY A 293 -5.81 -6.09 25.20
CA GLY A 293 -6.40 -6.92 26.25
C GLY A 293 -7.07 -6.10 27.36
N ILE A 294 -6.45 -5.01 27.82
CA ILE A 294 -7.06 -4.11 28.81
C ILE A 294 -8.39 -3.55 28.30
N THR A 295 -8.42 -3.10 27.05
CA THR A 295 -9.62 -2.53 26.45
C THR A 295 -10.70 -3.59 26.23
N VAL A 296 -10.37 -4.75 25.68
CA VAL A 296 -11.34 -5.84 25.50
C VAL A 296 -11.94 -6.28 26.83
N ASN A 297 -11.13 -6.52 27.85
CA ASN A 297 -11.60 -6.95 29.19
C ASN A 297 -12.54 -5.92 29.84
N LYS A 298 -12.35 -4.63 29.56
CA LYS A 298 -13.24 -3.57 30.06
C LYS A 298 -14.58 -3.53 29.31
N LEU A 299 -14.58 -3.86 28.02
CA LEU A 299 -15.78 -3.79 27.17
C LEU A 299 -16.64 -5.06 27.25
N GLN A 300 -16.04 -6.18 27.63
CA GLN A 300 -16.68 -7.48 27.77
C GLN A 300 -16.33 -8.07 29.16
N PRO A 301 -16.83 -7.47 30.27
CA PRO A 301 -16.64 -8.04 31.60
C PRO A 301 -17.32 -9.42 31.65
N ALA A 302 -16.61 -10.39 32.26
CA ALA A 302 -17.06 -11.77 32.42
C ALA A 302 -18.42 -11.89 33.13
#